data_AF-A0AB39N2J0-F1
#
_entry.id   AF-A0AB39N2J0-F1
#
_cell.length_a   1.000
_cell.length_b   1.000
_cell.length_c   1.000
_cell.angle_alpha   90.00
_cell.angle_beta   90.00
_cell.angle_gamma   90.00
#
_symmetry.space_group_name_H-M   'P 1'
#
loop_
_entity.id
_entity.type
_entity.pdbx_description
1 polymer ?
#
loop_
_entity_poly.entity_id
_entity_poly.type
_entity_poly.pdbx_seq_one_letter_code
_entity_poly.pdbx_strand_id
1 'polypeptide(L)'
;MDENENENENQTEQEQPEAAGSFEELISGIENQMNAERLHKQGAYAVTAARIAGTVLTEAMASGVPHDLAKEMAGDTWNTVMGLAPIEYVDSEG
;
A
#
# COMPACT_ATOMS: atom_id res chain seq x y z
N MET A 1 -28.66 -61.38 40.60
CA MET A 1 -29.26 -60.04 40.55
C MET A 1 -28.33 -59.15 41.34
N ASP A 2 -27.42 -58.36 40.77
CA ASP A 2 -27.14 -57.92 39.39
C ASP A 2 -25.61 -57.59 39.38
N GLU A 3 -24.79 -58.19 38.51
CA GLU A 3 -24.41 -57.72 37.16
C GLU A 3 -23.97 -56.25 37.08
N ASN A 4 -22.71 -56.04 36.66
CA ASN A 4 -22.07 -54.94 35.92
C ASN A 4 -22.46 -53.47 36.26
N GLU A 5 -21.58 -52.48 36.22
CA GLU A 5 -20.94 -51.86 35.04
C GLU A 5 -19.88 -50.89 35.60
N ASN A 6 -18.58 -51.11 35.43
CA ASN A 6 -17.73 -50.60 34.35
C ASN A 6 -18.15 -49.23 33.75
N GLU A 7 -17.92 -48.14 34.48
CA GLU A 7 -17.88 -46.79 33.91
C GLU A 7 -16.42 -46.35 33.74
N ASN A 8 -15.83 -46.87 32.66
CA ASN A 8 -14.63 -46.33 32.04
C ASN A 8 -15.03 -45.02 31.38
N GLU A 9 -15.01 -43.91 32.13
CA GLU A 9 -15.23 -42.58 31.60
C GLU A 9 -14.10 -42.22 30.64
N ASN A 10 -14.43 -42.46 29.38
CA ASN A 10 -13.75 -42.07 28.16
C ASN A 10 -13.30 -40.61 28.23
N GLN A 11 -12.08 -40.37 28.74
CA GLN A 11 -11.37 -39.11 28.57
C GLN A 11 -11.17 -38.91 27.07
N THR A 12 -12.06 -38.11 26.50
CA THR A 12 -11.97 -37.68 25.12
C THR A 12 -10.71 -36.83 25.04
N GLU A 13 -9.63 -37.42 24.53
CA GLU A 13 -8.41 -36.71 24.17
C GLU A 13 -8.82 -35.52 23.31
N GLN A 14 -8.59 -34.33 23.86
CA GLN A 14 -8.84 -33.08 23.20
C GLN A 14 -8.07 -33.07 21.89
N GLU A 15 -8.78 -33.11 20.77
CA GLU A 15 -8.22 -32.86 19.45
C GLU A 15 -7.54 -31.48 19.47
N GLN A 16 -6.21 -31.48 19.48
CA GLN A 16 -5.40 -30.27 19.32
C GLN A 16 -5.68 -29.63 17.95
N PRO A 17 -6.20 -28.39 17.88
CA PRO A 17 -6.27 -27.65 16.63
C PRO A 17 -5.00 -26.78 16.49
N GLU A 18 -3.81 -27.36 16.63
CA GLU A 18 -2.54 -26.59 16.63
C GLU A 18 -2.06 -26.25 15.20
N ALA A 19 -2.55 -26.97 14.18
CA ALA A 19 -2.05 -26.83 12.81
C ALA A 19 -2.64 -25.67 12.01
N ALA A 20 -3.90 -25.28 12.29
CA ALA A 20 -4.58 -24.21 11.55
C ALA A 20 -4.01 -22.82 11.90
N GLY A 21 -3.71 -22.56 13.18
CA GLY A 21 -3.14 -21.27 13.61
C GLY A 21 -1.76 -21.01 13.03
N SER A 22 -0.88 -22.02 12.99
CA SER A 22 0.50 -21.90 12.49
C SER A 22 0.58 -21.56 11.00
N PHE A 23 -0.29 -22.16 10.17
CA PHE A 23 -0.31 -21.87 8.72
C PHE A 23 -0.97 -20.52 8.41
N GLU A 24 -2.07 -20.17 9.10
CA GLU A 24 -2.74 -18.88 8.94
C GLU A 24 -1.83 -17.71 9.37
N GLU A 25 -1.09 -17.88 10.46
CA GLU A 25 -0.09 -16.91 10.94
C GLU A 25 1.06 -16.73 9.94
N LEU A 26 1.52 -17.82 9.31
CA LEU A 26 2.53 -17.78 8.25
C LEU A 26 2.03 -17.01 7.02
N ILE A 27 0.82 -17.29 6.55
CA ILE A 27 0.21 -16.57 5.41
C ILE A 27 0.04 -15.09 5.76
N SER A 28 -0.52 -14.78 6.94
CA SER A 28 -0.70 -13.40 7.39
C SER A 28 0.64 -12.66 7.49
N GLY A 29 1.70 -13.33 7.96
CA GLY A 29 3.05 -12.79 7.99
C GLY A 29 3.59 -12.44 6.60
N ILE A 30 3.39 -13.33 5.62
CA ILE A 30 3.80 -13.11 4.22
C ILE A 30 3.01 -11.95 3.61
N GLU A 31 1.68 -11.93 3.79
CA GLU A 31 0.82 -10.86 3.27
C GLU A 31 1.22 -9.49 3.84
N ASN A 32 1.49 -9.42 5.14
CA ASN A 32 1.94 -8.21 5.81
C ASN A 32 3.30 -7.74 5.26
N GLN A 33 4.25 -8.66 5.08
CA GLN A 33 5.55 -8.33 4.51
C GLN A 33 5.44 -7.86 3.06
N MET A 34 4.65 -8.54 2.23
CA MET A 34 4.39 -8.13 0.85
C MET A 34 3.74 -6.74 0.78
N ASN A 35 2.79 -6.46 1.66
CA ASN A 35 2.15 -5.14 1.74
C ASN A 35 3.13 -4.05 2.18
N ALA A 36 3.99 -4.32 3.16
CA ALA A 36 5.02 -3.38 3.60
C ALA A 36 6.01 -3.06 2.48
N GLU A 37 6.48 -4.07 1.75
CA GLU A 37 7.36 -3.88 0.60
C GLU A 37 6.69 -3.09 -0.52
N ARG A 38 5.40 -3.37 -0.80
CA ARG A 38 4.63 -2.63 -1.79
C ARG A 38 4.52 -1.16 -1.41
N LEU A 39 4.19 -0.85 -0.17
CA LEU A 39 4.12 0.52 0.34
C LEU A 39 5.49 1.21 0.25
N HIS A 40 6.56 0.53 0.61
CA HIS A 40 7.91 1.08 0.51
C HIS A 40 8.29 1.41 -0.95
N LYS A 41 7.99 0.51 -1.89
CA LYS A 41 8.21 0.75 -3.33
C LYS A 41 7.39 1.93 -3.83
N GLN A 42 6.12 2.04 -3.43
CA GLN A 42 5.25 3.17 -3.79
C GLN A 42 5.77 4.49 -3.21
N GLY A 43 6.23 4.50 -1.96
CA GLY A 43 6.84 5.67 -1.34
C GLY A 43 8.10 6.12 -2.06
N ALA A 44 9.02 5.18 -2.35
CA ALA A 44 10.24 5.47 -3.11
C ALA A 44 9.94 6.02 -4.52
N TYR A 45 8.92 5.46 -5.19
CA TYR A 45 8.44 5.94 -6.47
C TYR A 45 7.92 7.38 -6.38
N ALA A 46 7.05 7.68 -5.41
CA ALA A 46 6.51 9.01 -5.21
C ALA A 46 7.60 10.05 -4.90
N VAL A 47 8.60 9.71 -4.08
CA VAL A 47 9.75 10.59 -3.82
C VAL A 47 10.53 10.87 -5.11
N THR A 48 10.70 9.86 -5.96
CA THR A 48 11.40 10.02 -7.24
C THR A 48 10.60 10.92 -8.18
N ALA A 49 9.28 10.73 -8.29
CA ALA A 49 8.39 11.58 -9.07
C ALA A 49 8.42 13.03 -8.61
N ALA A 50 8.39 13.27 -7.29
CA ALA A 50 8.49 14.61 -6.71
C ALA A 50 9.81 15.30 -7.05
N ARG A 51 10.93 14.55 -7.02
CA ARG A 51 12.24 15.08 -7.42
C ARG A 51 12.26 15.50 -8.89
N ILE A 52 11.70 14.68 -9.78
CA ILE A 52 11.62 15.00 -11.21
C ILE A 52 10.79 16.27 -11.44
N ALA A 53 9.60 16.36 -10.81
CA ALA A 53 8.76 17.55 -10.91
C ALA A 53 9.46 18.82 -10.37
N GLY A 54 10.18 18.70 -9.24
CA GLY A 54 10.98 19.80 -8.70
C GLY A 54 12.12 20.24 -9.63
N THR A 55 12.76 19.31 -10.32
CA THR A 55 13.75 19.62 -11.36
C THR A 55 13.11 20.39 -12.51
N VAL A 56 11.93 19.96 -13.00
CA VAL A 56 11.21 20.67 -14.07
C VAL A 56 10.91 22.12 -13.66
N LEU A 57 10.40 22.35 -12.45
CA LEU A 57 10.16 23.70 -11.94
C LEU A 57 11.44 24.55 -11.95
N THR A 58 12.52 24.00 -11.38
CA THR A 58 13.78 24.74 -11.20
C THR A 58 14.42 25.09 -12.55
N GLU A 59 14.48 24.13 -13.48
CA GLU A 59 15.08 24.33 -14.80
C GLU A 59 14.22 25.24 -15.70
N ALA A 60 12.89 25.13 -15.61
CA ALA A 60 11.99 26.03 -16.34
C ALA A 60 12.18 27.49 -15.86
N MET A 61 12.21 27.71 -14.56
CA MET A 61 12.48 29.04 -13.99
C MET A 61 13.87 29.56 -14.39
N ALA A 62 14.90 28.71 -14.34
CA ALA A 62 16.26 29.08 -14.76
C ALA A 62 16.33 29.45 -16.25
N SER A 63 15.44 28.87 -17.07
CA SER A 63 15.31 29.16 -18.50
C SER A 63 14.43 30.39 -18.79
N GLY A 64 13.93 31.09 -17.77
CA GLY A 64 13.13 32.30 -17.92
C GLY A 64 11.62 32.08 -18.06
N VAL A 65 11.13 30.87 -17.80
CA VAL A 65 9.69 30.60 -17.76
C VAL A 65 9.06 31.31 -16.55
N PRO A 66 7.91 32.01 -16.73
CA PRO A 66 7.19 32.61 -15.60
C PRO A 66 6.85 31.55 -14.54
N HIS A 67 6.94 31.93 -13.26
CA HIS A 67 6.78 31.02 -12.14
C HIS A 67 5.48 30.19 -12.21
N ASP A 68 4.36 30.82 -12.55
CA ASP A 68 3.06 30.12 -12.56
C ASP A 68 2.99 29.05 -13.65
N LEU A 69 3.51 29.34 -14.85
CA LEU A 69 3.62 28.35 -15.93
C LEU A 69 4.63 27.23 -15.57
N ALA A 70 5.76 27.57 -14.94
CA ALA A 70 6.73 26.57 -14.50
C ALA A 70 6.14 25.63 -13.41
N LYS A 71 5.29 26.17 -12.54
CA LYS A 71 4.54 25.41 -11.53
C LYS A 71 3.51 24.48 -12.17
N GLU A 72 2.79 24.93 -13.19
CA GLU A 72 1.88 24.09 -13.97
C GLU A 72 2.63 22.94 -14.65
N MET A 73 3.74 23.23 -15.35
CA MET A 73 4.57 22.21 -15.99
C MET A 73 5.08 21.14 -15.00
N ALA A 74 5.50 21.56 -13.81
CA ALA A 74 5.92 20.64 -12.75
C ALA A 74 4.74 19.81 -12.22
N GLY A 75 3.56 20.42 -12.06
CA GLY A 75 2.32 19.74 -11.67
C GLY A 75 1.89 18.69 -12.71
N ASP A 76 1.92 19.01 -13.99
CA ASP A 76 1.62 18.09 -15.09
C ASP A 76 2.62 16.93 -15.14
N THR A 77 3.90 17.23 -14.89
CA THR A 77 4.94 16.20 -14.78
C THR A 77 4.66 15.26 -13.62
N TRP A 78 4.33 15.79 -12.44
CA TRP A 78 3.94 14.98 -11.28
C TRP A 78 2.73 14.08 -11.60
N ASN A 79 1.66 14.64 -12.15
CA ASN A 79 0.45 13.91 -12.47
C ASN A 79 0.72 12.80 -13.49
N THR A 80 1.45 13.11 -14.56
CA THR A 80 1.84 12.15 -15.61
C THR A 80 2.66 11.00 -15.03
N VAL A 81 3.68 11.30 -14.23
CA VAL A 81 4.55 10.27 -13.63
C VAL A 81 3.77 9.43 -12.61
N MET A 82 2.92 10.04 -11.81
CA MET A 82 2.12 9.31 -10.82
C MET A 82 0.93 8.56 -11.43
N GLY A 83 0.67 8.73 -12.74
CA GLY A 83 -0.51 8.17 -13.41
C GLY A 83 -1.82 8.78 -12.90
N LEU A 84 -1.76 10.00 -12.35
CA LEU A 84 -2.93 10.76 -11.95
C LEU A 84 -3.45 11.52 -13.17
N ALA A 85 -4.77 11.52 -13.36
CA ALA A 85 -5.37 12.29 -14.44
C ALA A 85 -5.02 13.78 -14.26
N PRO A 86 -4.77 14.53 -15.36
CA PRO A 86 -4.56 15.97 -15.29
C PRO A 86 -5.72 16.65 -14.57
N ILE A 87 -5.42 17.61 -13.69
CA ILE A 87 -6.47 18.42 -13.07
C ILE A 87 -6.93 19.42 -14.13
N GLU A 88 -8.09 19.18 -14.73
CA GLU A 88 -8.75 20.19 -15.58
C GLU A 88 -9.14 21.37 -14.69
N TYR A 89 -8.53 22.52 -14.92
CA TYR A 89 -9.00 23.78 -14.36
C TYR A 89 -10.30 24.14 -15.07
N VAL A 90 -11.42 23.93 -14.39
CA VAL A 90 -12.70 24.52 -14.81
C VAL A 90 -12.58 26.00 -14.49
N ASP A 91 -12.24 26.81 -15.50
CA ASP A 91 -12.39 28.26 -15.40
C ASP A 91 -13.86 28.55 -15.09
N SER A 92 -14.14 28.89 -13.83
CA SER A 92 -15.40 29.52 -13.48
C SER A 92 -15.34 30.94 -14.03
N GLU A 93 -15.85 31.13 -15.24
CA GLU A 93 -15.97 32.44 -15.88
C GLU A 93 -16.56 33.47 -14.90
N GLY A 94 -15.86 34.59 -14.74
CA GLY A 94 -16.29 35.78 -14.01
C GLY A 94 -16.30 37.00 -14.93
#